data_AF-A0A1V4DG26-F1
#
_entry.id   AF-A0A1V4DG26-F1
#
_cell.length_a   1.000
_cell.length_b   1.000
_cell.length_c   1.000
_cell.angle_alpha   90.00
_cell.angle_beta   90.00
_cell.angle_gamma   90.00
#
_symmetry.space_group_name_H-M   'P 1'
#
loop_
_entity.id
_entity.type
_entity.pdbx_description
1 polymer ?
#
loop_
_entity_poly.entity_id
_entity_poly.type
_entity_poly.pdbx_seq_one_letter_code
_entity_poly.pdbx_strand_id
1 'polypeptide(L)'
;MQLFINILGILGVWGLFSFPLYQAFLELSEQAITFTQHINIEKNFKKISPWLWLFPPLKISREKKRALSIIHEITLSDDEAKNMMTYFDKATAWFYVATAGLFNAIYFSYDLYKESSFNQSPILFILFLIFMTIFSILNVVYRMNPKRLDKKSQKLRK
;
A
#
# COMPACT_ATOMS: atom_id res chain seq x y z
N MET A 1 31.10 11.04 8.62
CA MET A 1 30.86 10.18 7.44
C MET A 1 29.87 9.06 7.75
N GLN A 2 30.13 8.21 8.75
CA GLN A 2 29.26 7.07 9.08
C GLN A 2 27.78 7.43 9.33
N LEU A 3 27.51 8.45 10.15
CA LEU A 3 26.14 8.91 10.42
C LEU A 3 25.38 9.27 9.15
N PHE A 4 26.05 9.96 8.21
CA PHE A 4 25.45 10.36 6.94
C PHE A 4 25.09 9.15 6.08
N ILE A 5 26.00 8.18 5.98
CA ILE A 5 25.77 6.92 5.26
C ILE A 5 24.60 6.14 5.88
N ASN A 6 24.54 6.07 7.21
CA ASN A 6 23.45 5.39 7.92
C ASN A 6 22.09 6.05 7.65
N ILE A 7 22.03 7.38 7.61
CA ILE A 7 20.81 8.13 7.26
C ILE A 7 20.39 7.81 5.82
N LEU A 8 21.31 7.84 4.86
CA LEU A 8 21.01 7.49 3.47
C LEU A 8 20.54 6.03 3.35
N GLY A 9 21.16 5.12 4.10
CA GLY A 9 20.76 3.71 4.16
C GLY A 9 19.33 3.55 4.66
N ILE A 10 18.98 4.17 5.80
CA ILE A 10 17.61 4.17 6.34
C ILE A 10 16.62 4.73 5.33
N LEU A 11 16.92 5.90 4.75
CA LEU A 11 16.03 6.53 3.76
C LEU A 11 15.85 5.64 2.53
N GLY A 12 16.92 4.98 2.06
CA GLY A 12 16.89 4.07 0.94
C GLY A 12 16.00 2.85 1.20
N VAL A 13 16.24 2.12 2.29
CA VAL A 13 15.49 0.89 2.60
C VAL A 13 14.01 1.17 2.90
N TRP A 14 13.69 2.24 3.61
CA TRP A 14 12.29 2.64 3.84
C TRP A 14 11.63 3.20 2.58
N GLY A 15 12.41 3.81 1.69
CA GLY A 15 11.98 4.17 0.34
C GLY A 15 11.56 2.93 -0.48
N LEU A 16 12.32 1.83 -0.40
CA LEU A 16 11.99 0.56 -1.05
C LEU A 16 10.72 -0.11 -0.50
N PHE A 17 10.24 0.28 0.67
CA PHE A 17 8.91 -0.09 1.13
C PHE A 17 7.82 0.87 0.62
N SER A 18 8.04 2.17 0.81
CA SER A 18 7.04 3.21 0.57
C SER A 18 6.71 3.43 -0.92
N PHE A 19 7.73 3.44 -1.79
CA PHE A 19 7.53 3.74 -3.22
C PHE A 19 6.87 2.60 -3.99
N PRO A 20 7.19 1.30 -3.77
CA PRO A 20 6.42 0.22 -4.38
C PRO A 20 4.94 0.22 -3.98
N LEU A 21 4.62 0.57 -2.72
CA LEU A 21 3.23 0.81 -2.33
C LEU A 21 2.60 1.95 -3.13
N TYR A 22 3.30 3.07 -3.27
CA TYR A 22 2.83 4.19 -4.09
C TYR A 22 2.60 3.79 -5.55
N GLN A 23 3.53 3.04 -6.15
CA GLN A 23 3.44 2.55 -7.51
C GLN A 23 2.25 1.61 -7.69
N ALA A 24 2.01 0.71 -6.73
CA ALA A 24 0.82 -0.14 -6.70
C ALA A 24 -0.45 0.70 -6.76
N PHE A 25 -0.55 1.73 -5.92
CA PHE A 25 -1.72 2.61 -5.89
C PHE A 25 -1.93 3.34 -7.22
N LEU A 26 -0.88 3.82 -7.87
CA LEU A 26 -0.99 4.49 -9.17
C LEU A 26 -1.56 3.54 -10.23
N GLU A 27 -0.92 2.40 -10.44
CA GLU A 27 -1.33 1.43 -11.48
C GLU A 27 -2.72 0.85 -11.23
N LEU A 28 -3.04 0.55 -9.97
CA LEU A 28 -4.35 0.00 -9.61
C LEU A 28 -5.44 1.07 -9.68
N SER A 29 -5.16 2.33 -9.35
CA SER A 29 -6.16 3.40 -9.44
C SER A 29 -6.58 3.69 -10.87
N GLU A 30 -5.64 3.63 -11.81
CA GLU A 30 -5.91 3.81 -13.24
C GLU A 30 -6.86 2.74 -13.78
N GLN A 31 -6.59 1.47 -13.45
CA GLN A 31 -7.43 0.34 -13.87
C GLN A 31 -8.76 0.27 -13.12
N ALA A 32 -8.81 0.70 -11.86
CA ALA A 32 -10.03 0.70 -11.06
C ALA A 32 -11.10 1.66 -11.60
N ILE A 33 -10.71 2.78 -12.22
CA ILE A 33 -11.63 3.72 -12.87
C ILE A 33 -12.44 3.01 -13.97
N THR A 34 -11.78 2.17 -14.77
CA THR A 34 -12.41 1.39 -15.85
C THR A 34 -13.44 0.40 -15.30
N PHE A 35 -13.13 -0.30 -14.20
CA PHE A 35 -14.08 -1.24 -13.59
C PHE A 35 -15.25 -0.56 -12.88
N THR A 36 -15.04 0.64 -12.32
CA THR A 36 -16.10 1.36 -11.60
C THR A 36 -17.25 1.76 -12.53
N GLN A 37 -16.99 1.93 -13.83
CA GLN A 37 -18.02 2.21 -14.86
C GLN A 37 -18.97 1.04 -15.08
N HIS A 38 -18.57 -0.20 -14.74
CA HIS A 38 -19.34 -1.42 -14.96
C HIS A 38 -20.13 -1.87 -13.72
N ILE A 39 -19.89 -1.25 -12.56
CA ILE A 39 -20.57 -1.60 -11.32
C ILE A 39 -21.90 -0.86 -11.25
N ASN A 40 -22.99 -1.62 -11.22
CA ASN A 40 -24.32 -1.07 -10.95
C ASN A 40 -24.39 -0.59 -9.49
N ILE A 41 -24.38 0.73 -9.28
CA ILE A 41 -24.25 1.40 -7.97
C ILE A 41 -25.40 1.05 -7.01
N GLU A 42 -26.53 0.55 -7.54
CA GLU A 42 -27.73 0.25 -6.76
C GLU A 42 -27.60 -0.96 -5.82
N LYS A 43 -26.64 -1.87 -6.05
CA LYS A 43 -26.43 -3.02 -5.17
C LYS A 43 -25.53 -2.68 -3.98
N ASN A 44 -26.14 -2.66 -2.81
CA ASN A 44 -25.50 -2.28 -1.56
C ASN A 44 -24.69 -3.46 -0.98
N PHE A 45 -23.46 -3.66 -1.46
CA PHE A 45 -22.57 -4.70 -0.93
C PHE A 45 -22.20 -4.40 0.54
N LYS A 46 -22.55 -5.32 1.44
CA LYS A 46 -22.26 -5.19 2.88
C LYS A 46 -20.76 -4.99 3.11
N LYS A 47 -20.40 -3.83 3.66
CA LYS A 47 -19.02 -3.51 4.04
C LYS A 47 -18.55 -4.44 5.15
N ILE A 48 -17.30 -4.86 5.08
CA ILE A 48 -16.70 -5.69 6.14
C ILE A 48 -16.23 -4.79 7.27
N SER A 49 -16.50 -5.22 8.49
CA SER A 49 -16.17 -4.46 9.68
C SER A 49 -14.65 -4.21 9.79
N PRO A 50 -14.21 -2.96 10.05
CA PRO A 50 -12.81 -2.64 10.30
C PRO A 50 -12.21 -3.41 11.48
N TRP A 51 -13.03 -3.78 12.46
CA TRP A 51 -12.62 -4.52 13.67
C TRP A 51 -12.00 -5.90 13.38
N LEU A 52 -12.25 -6.47 12.20
CA LEU A 52 -11.58 -7.71 11.77
C LEU A 52 -10.07 -7.55 11.56
N TRP A 53 -9.51 -6.34 11.59
CA TRP A 53 -8.06 -6.14 11.61
C TRP A 53 -7.36 -6.76 12.82
N LEU A 54 -8.08 -7.02 13.92
CA LEU A 54 -7.56 -7.82 15.04
C LEU A 54 -7.16 -9.25 14.60
N PHE A 55 -7.70 -9.74 13.49
CA PHE A 55 -7.33 -11.02 12.90
C PHE A 55 -7.18 -10.88 11.37
N PRO A 56 -6.03 -10.41 10.87
CA PRO A 56 -5.83 -10.06 9.46
C PRO A 56 -6.20 -11.16 8.46
N PRO A 57 -5.87 -12.46 8.69
CA PRO A 57 -6.25 -13.52 7.75
C PRO A 57 -7.77 -13.63 7.53
N LEU A 58 -8.58 -13.44 8.59
CA LEU A 58 -10.03 -13.48 8.49
C LEU A 58 -10.57 -12.28 7.71
N LYS A 59 -10.00 -11.08 7.95
CA LYS A 59 -10.38 -9.89 7.19
C LYS A 59 -10.11 -10.07 5.71
N ILE A 60 -8.91 -10.51 5.35
CA ILE A 60 -8.47 -10.73 3.97
C ILE A 60 -9.38 -11.76 3.29
N SER A 61 -9.67 -12.87 3.95
CA SER A 61 -10.57 -13.91 3.41
C SER A 61 -11.98 -13.37 3.14
N ARG A 62 -12.54 -12.57 4.06
CA ARG A 62 -13.86 -11.96 3.88
C ARG A 62 -13.87 -10.93 2.75
N GLU A 63 -12.86 -10.06 2.68
CA GLU A 63 -12.76 -9.06 1.60
C GLU A 63 -12.58 -9.73 0.24
N LYS A 64 -11.83 -10.83 0.17
CA LYS A 64 -11.71 -11.66 -1.04
C LYS A 64 -13.07 -12.21 -1.47
N LYS A 65 -13.85 -12.77 -0.54
CA LYS A 65 -15.22 -13.26 -0.84
C LYS A 65 -16.13 -12.13 -1.35
N ARG A 66 -16.06 -10.96 -0.72
CA ARG A 66 -16.82 -9.77 -1.16
C ARG A 66 -16.41 -9.31 -2.56
N ALA A 67 -15.10 -9.25 -2.84
CA ALA A 67 -14.60 -8.91 -4.16
C ALA A 67 -15.11 -9.90 -5.21
N LEU A 68 -15.04 -11.21 -4.95
CA LEU A 68 -15.58 -12.23 -5.84
C LEU A 68 -17.09 -12.09 -6.08
N SER A 69 -17.88 -11.76 -5.06
CA SER A 69 -19.31 -11.51 -5.24
C SER A 69 -19.60 -10.28 -6.10
N ILE A 70 -18.78 -9.22 -5.99
CA ILE A 70 -18.90 -8.04 -6.84
C ILE A 70 -18.59 -8.41 -8.29
N ILE A 71 -17.49 -9.15 -8.50
CA ILE A 71 -17.03 -9.57 -9.84
C ILE A 71 -18.06 -10.44 -10.54
N HIS A 72 -18.67 -11.37 -9.81
CA HIS A 72 -19.66 -12.29 -10.39
C HIS A 72 -20.91 -11.58 -10.92
N GLU A 73 -21.20 -10.38 -10.42
CA GLU A 73 -22.33 -9.58 -10.87
C GLU A 73 -21.97 -8.63 -12.03
N ILE A 74 -20.69 -8.48 -12.35
CA ILE A 74 -20.24 -7.69 -13.49
C ILE A 74 -20.21 -8.60 -14.72
N THR A 75 -21.05 -8.30 -15.71
CA THR A 75 -20.90 -8.87 -17.05
C THR A 75 -19.72 -8.20 -17.73
N LEU A 76 -18.57 -8.87 -17.73
CA LEU A 76 -17.34 -8.41 -18.38
C LEU A 76 -17.23 -9.00 -19.80
N SER A 77 -16.72 -8.22 -20.73
CA SER A 77 -16.18 -8.76 -21.99
C SER A 77 -14.89 -9.57 -21.74
N ASP A 78 -14.48 -10.40 -22.71
CA ASP A 78 -13.24 -11.19 -22.60
C ASP A 78 -12.00 -10.29 -22.36
N ASP A 79 -11.95 -9.13 -23.01
CA ASP A 79 -10.87 -8.15 -22.82
C ASP A 79 -10.89 -7.51 -21.42
N GLU A 80 -12.07 -7.23 -20.88
CA GLU A 80 -12.22 -6.69 -19.53
C GLU A 80 -11.87 -7.71 -18.45
N ALA A 81 -12.25 -8.98 -18.64
CA ALA A 81 -11.85 -10.07 -17.75
C ALA A 81 -10.32 -10.23 -17.72
N LYS A 82 -9.66 -10.13 -18.88
CA LYS A 82 -8.19 -10.15 -18.98
C LYS A 82 -7.54 -8.95 -18.29
N ASN A 83 -8.11 -7.76 -18.45
CA ASN A 83 -7.67 -6.55 -17.74
C ASN A 83 -7.81 -6.72 -16.22
N MET A 84 -8.87 -7.38 -15.77
CA MET A 84 -9.10 -7.66 -14.36
C MET A 84 -8.10 -8.65 -13.78
N MET A 85 -7.73 -9.70 -14.52
CA MET A 85 -6.67 -10.61 -14.10
C MET A 85 -5.33 -9.87 -14.00
N THR A 86 -5.02 -9.01 -14.97
CA THR A 86 -3.81 -8.18 -14.96
C THR A 86 -3.78 -7.22 -13.76
N TYR A 87 -4.92 -6.69 -13.34
CA TYR A 87 -5.05 -5.89 -12.12
C TYR A 87 -4.62 -6.67 -10.88
N PHE A 88 -5.10 -7.91 -10.71
CA PHE A 88 -4.71 -8.75 -9.58
C PHE A 88 -3.25 -9.14 -9.62
N ASP A 89 -2.71 -9.44 -10.80
CA ASP A 89 -1.29 -9.78 -10.96
C ASP A 89 -0.40 -8.59 -10.56
N LYS A 90 -0.73 -7.37 -11.02
CA LYS A 90 -0.03 -6.14 -10.61
C LYS A 90 -0.13 -5.90 -9.11
N ALA A 91 -1.33 -6.02 -8.53
CA ALA A 91 -1.54 -5.84 -7.10
C ALA A 91 -0.67 -6.82 -6.29
N THR A 92 -0.63 -8.08 -6.74
CA THR A 92 0.13 -9.15 -6.10
C THR A 92 1.64 -8.90 -6.23
N ALA A 93 2.11 -8.56 -7.43
CA ALA A 93 3.52 -8.26 -7.67
C ALA A 93 4.00 -7.11 -6.77
N TRP A 94 3.30 -5.98 -6.78
CA TRP A 94 3.69 -4.84 -5.96
C TRP A 94 3.54 -5.09 -4.46
N PHE A 95 2.56 -5.89 -4.04
CA PHE A 95 2.45 -6.33 -2.65
C PHE A 95 3.70 -7.11 -2.20
N TYR A 96 4.17 -8.08 -3.00
CA TYR A 96 5.38 -8.84 -2.66
C TYR A 96 6.63 -7.97 -2.67
N VAL A 97 6.77 -7.05 -3.63
CA VAL A 97 7.89 -6.11 -3.70
C VAL A 97 7.91 -5.20 -2.46
N ALA A 98 6.78 -4.60 -2.09
CA ALA A 98 6.67 -3.78 -0.89
C ALA A 98 6.96 -4.59 0.39
N THR A 99 6.45 -5.81 0.48
CA THR A 99 6.71 -6.71 1.63
C THR A 99 8.20 -7.03 1.76
N ALA A 100 8.87 -7.33 0.65
CA ALA A 100 10.32 -7.53 0.64
C ALA A 100 11.07 -6.26 1.09
N GLY A 101 10.67 -5.09 0.60
CA GLY A 101 11.19 -3.80 1.04
C GLY A 101 11.01 -3.56 2.55
N LEU A 102 9.86 -3.92 3.11
CA LEU A 102 9.58 -3.81 4.53
C LEU A 102 10.49 -4.71 5.36
N PHE A 103 10.65 -5.98 4.97
CA PHE A 103 11.55 -6.90 5.67
C PHE A 103 13.00 -6.43 5.62
N ASN A 104 13.45 -5.91 4.48
CA ASN A 104 14.77 -5.34 4.35
C ASN A 104 14.94 -4.09 5.24
N ALA A 105 13.93 -3.21 5.29
CA ALA A 105 13.95 -2.04 6.15
C ALA A 105 13.99 -2.40 7.65
N ILE A 106 13.25 -3.43 8.08
CA ILE A 106 13.28 -3.94 9.46
C ILE A 106 14.67 -4.49 9.78
N TYR A 107 15.22 -5.34 8.91
CA TYR A 107 16.55 -5.93 9.09
C TYR A 107 17.63 -4.86 9.19
N PHE A 108 17.68 -3.92 8.24
CA PHE A 108 18.66 -2.84 8.22
C PHE A 108 18.51 -1.90 9.43
N SER A 109 17.27 -1.60 9.83
CA SER A 109 17.02 -0.79 11.03
C SER A 109 17.47 -1.51 12.30
N TYR A 110 17.33 -2.83 12.37
CA TYR A 110 17.81 -3.63 13.48
C TYR A 110 19.34 -3.66 13.56
N ASP A 111 20.02 -3.77 12.42
CA ASP A 111 21.48 -3.76 12.36
C ASP A 111 22.04 -2.42 12.88
N LEU A 112 21.45 -1.30 12.43
CA LEU A 112 21.80 0.02 12.95
C LEU A 112 21.43 0.21 14.43
N TYR A 113 20.33 -0.38 14.88
CA TYR A 113 19.96 -0.35 16.30
C TYR A 113 20.98 -1.08 17.17
N LYS A 114 21.51 -2.21 16.70
CA LYS A 114 22.53 -3.01 17.40
C LYS A 114 23.85 -2.25 17.57
N GLU A 115 24.26 -1.50 16.55
CA GLU A 115 25.48 -0.68 16.57
C GLU A 115 25.31 0.63 17.35
N SER A 116 24.08 1.03 17.63
CA SER A 116 23.76 2.28 18.29
C SER A 116 23.88 2.20 19.81
N SER A 117 24.26 3.30 20.45
CA SER A 117 24.27 3.45 21.91
C SER A 117 22.87 3.32 22.54
N PHE A 118 21.80 3.37 21.73
CA PHE A 118 20.40 3.22 22.16
C PHE A 118 19.90 1.75 22.21
N ASN A 119 20.77 0.75 22.05
CA ASN A 119 20.45 -0.69 22.06
C ASN A 119 19.86 -1.22 23.40
N GLN A 120 19.66 -0.35 24.40
CA GLN A 120 19.17 -0.76 25.72
C GLN A 120 17.65 -0.90 25.81
N SER A 121 16.89 -0.31 24.87
CA SER A 121 15.42 -0.33 24.92
C SER A 121 14.79 -0.92 23.66
N PRO A 122 14.36 -2.20 23.69
CA PRO A 122 13.65 -2.84 22.58
C PRO A 122 12.33 -2.13 22.25
N ILE A 123 11.72 -1.49 23.23
CA ILE A 123 10.46 -0.74 23.07
C ILE A 123 10.65 0.44 22.12
N LEU A 124 11.75 1.19 22.26
CA LEU A 124 12.06 2.31 21.36
C LEU A 124 12.24 1.86 19.91
N PHE A 125 12.85 0.68 19.71
CA PHE A 125 13.00 0.10 18.38
C PHE A 125 11.64 -0.27 17.77
N ILE A 126 10.76 -0.93 18.53
CA ILE A 126 9.40 -1.28 18.06
C ILE A 126 8.60 -0.01 17.73
N LEU A 127 8.66 1.02 18.58
CA LEU A 127 7.99 2.29 18.33
C LEU A 127 8.53 2.98 17.06
N PHE A 128 9.84 2.92 16.83
CA PHE A 128 10.45 3.42 15.58
C PHE A 128 9.93 2.68 14.35
N LEU A 129 9.87 1.34 14.38
CA LEU A 129 9.33 0.55 13.27
C LEU A 129 7.86 0.89 12.98
N ILE A 130 7.03 0.99 14.03
CA ILE A 130 5.62 1.38 13.91
C ILE A 130 5.51 2.77 13.30
N PHE A 131 6.27 3.74 13.82
CA PHE A 131 6.29 5.11 13.33
C PHE A 131 6.68 5.17 11.85
N MET A 132 7.77 4.53 11.45
CA MET A 132 8.25 4.53 10.07
C MET A 132 7.27 3.83 9.11
N THR A 133 6.62 2.77 9.55
CA THR A 133 5.59 2.07 8.77
C THR A 133 4.37 2.97 8.56
N ILE A 134 3.86 3.59 9.63
CA ILE A 134 2.74 4.53 9.56
C ILE A 134 3.10 5.72 8.68
N PHE A 135 4.27 6.32 8.88
CA PHE A 135 4.75 7.45 8.10
C PHE A 135 4.84 7.12 6.60
N SER A 136 5.35 5.93 6.26
CA SER A 136 5.43 5.46 4.88
C SER A 136 4.05 5.32 4.25
N ILE A 137 3.10 4.69 4.95
CA ILE A 137 1.72 4.53 4.47
C ILE A 137 1.02 5.89 4.33
N LEU A 138 1.18 6.78 5.32
CA LEU A 138 0.60 8.12 5.28
C LEU A 138 1.16 8.96 4.12
N ASN A 139 2.44 8.81 3.80
CA ASN A 139 3.05 9.48 2.64
C ASN A 139 2.38 9.05 1.33
N VAL A 140 2.14 7.74 1.17
CA VAL A 140 1.41 7.18 0.02
C VAL A 140 -0.01 7.74 -0.04
N VAL A 141 -0.76 7.67 1.06
CA VAL A 141 -2.15 8.19 1.13
C VAL A 141 -2.21 9.69 0.83
N TYR A 142 -1.28 10.47 1.37
CA TYR A 142 -1.18 11.90 1.10
C TYR A 142 -0.91 12.20 -0.39
N ARG A 143 -0.06 11.40 -1.04
CA ARG A 143 0.23 11.54 -2.48
C ARG A 143 -0.96 11.18 -3.36
N MET A 144 -1.77 10.22 -2.94
CA MET A 144 -2.97 9.77 -3.66
C MET A 144 -4.22 10.61 -3.37
N ASN A 145 -4.15 11.60 -2.48
CA ASN A 145 -5.32 12.40 -2.12
C ASN A 145 -5.82 13.23 -3.33
N PRO A 146 -7.09 13.08 -3.75
CA PRO A 146 -7.63 13.77 -4.93
C PRO A 146 -7.53 15.29 -4.83
N LYS A 147 -7.68 15.86 -3.62
CA LYS A 147 -7.53 17.32 -3.39
C LYS A 147 -6.16 17.85 -3.80
N ARG A 148 -5.11 17.02 -3.72
CA ARG A 148 -3.76 17.38 -4.14
C ARG A 148 -3.64 17.35 -5.67
N LEU A 149 -4.26 16.37 -6.32
CA LEU A 149 -4.29 16.25 -7.77
C LEU A 149 -5.05 17.45 -8.38
N ASP A 150 -6.20 17.81 -7.81
CA ASP A 150 -7.00 18.96 -8.23
C ASP A 150 -6.25 20.28 -8.08
N LYS A 151 -5.55 20.48 -6.94
CA LYS A 151 -4.71 21.68 -6.76
C LYS A 151 -3.56 21.75 -7.76
N LYS A 152 -2.98 20.62 -8.16
CA LYS A 152 -1.93 20.59 -9.17
C LYS A 152 -2.48 20.84 -10.58
N SER A 153 -3.61 20.24 -10.94
CA SER A 153 -4.24 20.45 -12.25
C SER A 153 -4.70 21.90 -12.43
N GLN A 154 -5.23 22.53 -11.38
CA GLN A 154 -5.58 23.96 -11.38
C GLN A 154 -4.37 24.88 -11.58
N LYS A 155 -3.20 24.53 -11.03
CA LYS A 155 -1.96 25.28 -11.24
C LYS A 155 -1.39 25.13 -12.65
N LEU A 156 -1.60 23.98 -13.31
CA LEU A 156 -1.14 23.73 -14.68
C LEU A 156 -2.04 24.37 -15.75
N ARG A 157 -3.27 24.76 -15.38
CA ARG A 157 -4.24 25.44 -16.26
C ARG A 157 -4.21 26.97 -16.15
N LYS A 158 -3.34 27.52 -15.31
CA LYS A 158 -3.04 28.96 -15.22
C LYS A 158 -1.73 29.23 -15.92
#